data_AF-A0A2R7ILR8-F1
#
_entry.id   AF-A0A2R7ILR8-F1
#
_cell.length_a   1.000
_cell.length_b   1.000
_cell.length_c   1.000
_cell.angle_alpha   90.00
_cell.angle_beta   90.00
_cell.angle_gamma   90.00
#
_symmetry.space_group_name_H-M   'P 1'
#
loop_
_entity.id
_entity.type
_entity.pdbx_description
1 polymer ?
#
loop_
_entity_poly.entity_id
_entity_poly.type
_entity_poly.pdbx_seq_one_letter_code
_entity_poly.pdbx_strand_id
1 'polypeptide(L)'
;QTTYTFSVVVNGDAAIEANETVAVNLSNATGATILDGQGVGTIVNDDYGLSISDATVTEGDSGTVVLTYTVTASSAAPAGG
;
A
#
# COMPACT_ATOMS: atom_id res chain seq x y z
N GLN A 1 20.45 7.17 -29.99
CA GLN A 1 20.13 7.04 -28.55
C GLN A 1 20.48 5.63 -28.12
N THR A 2 21.16 5.48 -26.98
CA THR A 2 21.44 4.19 -26.33
C THR A 2 20.71 4.17 -25.00
N THR A 3 20.25 3.00 -24.58
CA THR A 3 19.53 2.81 -23.32
C THR A 3 20.22 1.74 -22.49
N TYR A 4 20.17 1.90 -21.17
CA TYR A 4 20.63 0.91 -20.21
C TYR A 4 19.62 0.84 -19.08
N THR A 5 19.33 -0.37 -18.60
CA THR A 5 18.38 -0.62 -17.53
C THR A 5 19.03 -1.46 -16.44
N PHE A 6 18.63 -1.21 -15.21
CA PHE A 6 18.96 -2.04 -14.05
C PHE A 6 17.71 -2.16 -13.18
N SER A 7 17.67 -3.16 -12.31
CA SER A 7 16.52 -3.43 -11.44
C SER A 7 16.83 -3.06 -9.99
N VAL A 8 15.82 -2.54 -9.31
CA VAL A 8 15.77 -2.44 -7.85
C VAL A 8 14.73 -3.46 -7.39
N VAL A 9 15.14 -4.42 -6.56
CA VAL A 9 14.23 -5.45 -6.02
C VAL A 9 13.57 -4.89 -4.76
N VAL A 10 12.24 -4.95 -4.71
CA VAL A 10 11.44 -4.61 -3.53
C VAL A 10 11.12 -5.90 -2.79
N ASN A 11 11.39 -5.94 -1.48
CA ASN A 11 11.03 -7.06 -0.61
C ASN A 11 9.75 -6.66 0.14
N GLY A 12 8.61 -7.21 -0.26
CA GLY A 12 7.35 -6.99 0.47
C GLY A 12 7.23 -7.93 1.67
N ASP A 13 6.36 -7.57 2.61
CA ASP A 13 5.92 -8.44 3.69
C ASP A 13 4.41 -8.32 3.96
N ALA A 14 3.96 -8.38 5.22
CA ALA A 14 2.55 -8.31 5.60
C ALA A 14 2.29 -7.29 6.72
N ALA A 15 3.31 -6.50 7.08
CA ALA A 15 3.20 -5.43 8.05
C ALA A 15 2.52 -4.24 7.39
N ILE A 16 1.61 -3.59 8.11
CA ILE A 16 0.99 -2.36 7.61
C ILE A 16 2.00 -1.22 7.76
N GLU A 17 2.50 -0.74 6.64
CA GLU A 17 3.51 0.32 6.55
C GLU A 17 2.98 1.53 5.76
N ALA A 18 3.78 2.59 5.67
CA ALA A 18 3.45 3.76 4.87
C ALA A 18 4.27 3.73 3.57
N ASN A 19 3.71 4.20 2.46
CA ASN A 19 4.43 4.26 1.18
C ASN A 19 5.85 4.85 1.31
N GLU A 20 6.85 4.16 0.79
CA GLU A 20 8.25 4.58 0.81
C GLU A 20 8.69 5.20 -0.52
N THR A 21 9.77 5.98 -0.48
CA THR A 21 10.37 6.59 -1.66
C THR A 21 11.81 6.10 -1.85
N VAL A 22 12.15 5.74 -3.08
CA VAL A 22 13.50 5.37 -3.49
C VAL A 22 14.00 6.38 -4.52
N ALA A 23 15.14 7.00 -4.25
CA ALA A 23 15.81 7.91 -5.17
C ALA A 23 17.10 7.30 -5.71
N VAL A 24 17.27 7.29 -7.03
CA VAL A 24 18.51 6.91 -7.72
C VAL A 24 19.14 8.19 -8.27
N ASN A 25 20.41 8.43 -7.93
CA ASN A 25 21.15 9.60 -8.39
C ASN A 25 22.28 9.19 -9.35
N LEU A 26 22.31 9.79 -10.53
CA LEU A 26 23.44 9.71 -11.46
C LEU A 26 24.56 10.64 -10.98
N SER A 27 25.78 10.14 -11.04
CA SER A 27 26.99 10.89 -10.68
C SER A 27 28.18 10.45 -11.54
N ASN A 28 29.27 11.20 -11.50
CA ASN A 28 30.54 10.86 -12.16
C ASN A 28 30.43 10.63 -13.68
N ALA A 29 29.54 11.36 -14.37
CA ALA A 29 29.47 11.32 -15.83
C ALA A 29 30.77 11.83 -16.45
N THR A 30 31.34 11.06 -17.37
CA THR A 30 32.55 11.42 -18.13
C THR A 30 32.19 11.55 -19.60
N GLY A 31 32.56 12.67 -20.22
CA GLY A 31 32.27 12.93 -21.64
C GLY A 31 30.81 13.28 -21.96
N ALA A 32 29.98 13.51 -20.94
CA ALA A 32 28.58 13.90 -21.08
C ALA A 32 28.14 14.85 -19.95
N THR A 33 27.11 15.65 -20.22
CA THR A 33 26.41 16.45 -19.19
C THR A 33 25.18 15.68 -18.72
N ILE A 34 24.98 15.59 -17.40
CA ILE A 34 23.75 15.04 -16.82
C ILE A 34 22.66 16.11 -16.93
N LEU A 35 21.64 15.85 -17.75
CA LEU A 35 20.49 16.76 -17.92
C LEU A 35 19.41 16.52 -16.86
N ASP A 36 19.16 15.24 -16.55
CA ASP A 36 18.36 14.80 -15.44
C ASP A 36 19.16 13.74 -14.67
N GLY A 37 19.42 14.03 -13.40
CA GLY A 37 20.30 13.24 -12.56
C GLY A 37 19.56 12.33 -11.59
N GLN A 38 18.22 12.40 -11.51
CA GLN A 38 17.49 11.65 -10.49
C GLN A 38 16.28 10.92 -11.05
N GLY A 39 16.23 9.62 -10.77
CA GLY A 39 14.99 8.84 -10.84
C GLY A 39 14.39 8.69 -9.45
N VAL A 40 13.08 8.92 -9.32
CA VAL A 40 12.33 8.67 -8.09
C VAL A 40 11.29 7.59 -8.34
N GLY A 41 11.29 6.56 -7.48
CA GLY A 41 10.26 5.54 -7.42
C GLY A 41 9.54 5.57 -6.08
N THR A 42 8.29 5.12 -6.07
CA THR A 42 7.48 4.97 -4.85
C THR A 42 7.15 3.49 -4.66
N ILE A 43 7.38 2.98 -3.46
CA ILE A 43 6.89 1.68 -3.02
C ILE A 43 5.54 1.95 -2.36
N VAL A 44 4.49 1.33 -2.88
CA VAL A 44 3.12 1.53 -2.38
C VAL A 44 2.80 0.36 -1.47
N ASN A 45 2.50 0.65 -0.21
CA ASN A 45 2.05 -0.35 0.75
C ASN A 45 0.70 -0.91 0.32
N ASP A 46 0.63 -2.23 0.13
CA ASP A 46 -0.60 -2.97 -0.19
C ASP A 46 -1.16 -3.77 1.00
N ASP A 47 -0.58 -3.60 2.19
CA ASP A 47 -1.03 -4.25 3.42
C ASP A 47 -2.12 -3.45 4.16
N TYR A 48 -3.12 -4.17 4.68
CA TYR A 48 -4.26 -3.57 5.36
C TYR A 48 -4.75 -4.42 6.54
N GLY A 49 -5.23 -3.72 7.57
CA GLY A 49 -5.82 -4.31 8.76
C GLY A 49 -7.33 -4.45 8.60
N LEU A 50 -7.87 -5.55 9.12
CA LEU A 50 -9.31 -5.76 9.23
C LEU A 50 -9.73 -5.66 10.70
N SER A 51 -10.88 -5.05 10.94
CA SER A 51 -11.50 -4.98 12.26
C SER A 51 -13.00 -5.23 12.15
N ILE A 52 -13.60 -5.72 13.23
CA ILE A 52 -15.03 -5.93 13.33
C ILE A 52 -15.54 -5.23 14.59
N SER A 53 -16.64 -4.51 14.47
CA SER A 53 -17.27 -3.83 15.60
C SER A 53 -17.91 -4.84 16.55
N ASP A 54 -17.81 -4.62 17.85
CA ASP A 54 -18.68 -5.33 18.80
C ASP A 54 -20.15 -4.93 18.59
N ALA A 55 -21.06 -5.87 18.84
CA ALA A 55 -22.49 -5.66 18.71
C ALA A 55 -23.23 -6.26 19.91
N THR A 56 -24.27 -5.56 20.36
CA THR A 56 -25.15 -6.04 21.43
C THR A 56 -26.60 -5.82 21.04
N VAL A 57 -27.47 -6.79 21.32
CA VAL A 57 -28.92 -6.68 21.13
C VAL A 57 -29.65 -7.29 22.33
N THR A 58 -30.82 -6.77 22.65
CA THR A 58 -31.74 -7.37 23.63
C THR A 58 -32.69 -8.31 22.89
N GLU A 59 -32.82 -9.57 23.35
CA GLU A 59 -33.62 -10.61 22.70
C GLU A 59 -35.12 -10.28 22.61
N GLY A 60 -35.70 -9.79 23.71
CA GLY A 60 -37.14 -9.54 23.83
C GLY A 60 -37.98 -10.82 23.98
N ASP A 61 -39.28 -10.67 24.16
CA ASP A 61 -40.19 -11.79 24.48
C ASP A 61 -40.92 -12.38 23.26
N SER A 62 -40.70 -11.84 22.05
CA SER A 62 -41.34 -12.33 20.81
C SER A 62 -40.61 -11.85 19.54
N GLY A 63 -40.79 -12.57 18.43
CA GLY A 63 -40.23 -12.21 17.12
C GLY A 63 -38.76 -12.61 16.95
N THR A 64 -38.08 -11.99 15.97
CA THR A 64 -36.65 -12.17 15.72
C THR A 64 -35.94 -10.82 15.86
N VAL A 65 -34.80 -10.82 16.54
CA VAL A 65 -33.88 -9.67 16.59
C VAL A 65 -32.65 -9.92 15.73
N VAL A 66 -32.18 -8.87 15.06
CA VAL A 66 -30.98 -8.91 14.22
C VAL A 66 -29.81 -8.29 14.97
N LEU A 67 -28.72 -9.03 15.07
CA LEU A 67 -27.45 -8.54 15.59
C LEU A 67 -26.56 -8.14 14.40
N THR A 68 -26.18 -6.87 14.31
CA THR A 68 -25.43 -6.33 13.17
C THR A 68 -24.00 -6.01 13.57
N TYR A 69 -23.06 -6.51 12.78
CA TYR A 69 -21.64 -6.21 12.89
C TYR A 69 -21.19 -5.36 11.71
N THR A 70 -20.24 -4.46 11.95
CA THR A 70 -19.59 -3.66 10.91
C THR A 70 -18.15 -4.14 10.76
N VAL A 71 -17.78 -4.55 9.54
CA VAL A 71 -16.39 -4.88 9.20
C VAL A 71 -15.75 -3.65 8.56
N THR A 72 -14.58 -3.25 9.06
CA THR A 72 -13.81 -2.10 8.55
C THR A 72 -12.42 -2.56 8.13
N ALA A 73 -11.98 -2.12 6.95
CA ALA A 73 -10.61 -2.24 6.49
C ALA A 73 -9.86 -0.91 6.71
N SER A 74 -8.58 -0.97 7.08
CA SER A 74 -7.76 0.23 7.30
C SER A 74 -7.41 0.98 6.01
N SER A 75 -7.67 0.36 4.86
CA SER A 75 -7.44 0.88 3.51
C SER A 75 -8.56 0.41 2.59
N ALA A 76 -8.81 1.14 1.50
CA ALA A 76 -9.70 0.67 0.46
C ALA A 76 -9.09 -0.58 -0.20
N ALA A 77 -9.93 -1.59 -0.48
CA ALA A 77 -9.49 -2.71 -1.29
C ALA A 77 -9.01 -2.20 -2.66
N PRO A 78 -7.94 -2.78 -3.24
CA PRO A 78 -7.55 -2.46 -4.60
C PRO A 78 -8.72 -2.68 -5.57
N ALA A 79 -8.80 -1.85 -6.62
CA ALA A 79 -9.83 -2.02 -7.65
C ALA A 79 -9.63 -3.37 -8.37
N GLY A 80 -10.57 -4.30 -8.21
CA GLY A 80 -10.59 -5.57 -8.97
C GLY A 80 -10.73 -6.86 -8.17
N GLY A 81 -11.29 -6.82 -6.96
CA GLY A 81 -11.69 -8.03 -6.22
C GLY A 81 -12.67 -8.92 -6.99
#